data_AF-A0A7S0SZ10-F1
#
_entry.id   AF-A0A7S0SZ10-F1
#
_cell.length_a   1.000
_cell.length_b   1.000
_cell.length_c   1.000
_cell.angle_alpha   90.00
_cell.angle_beta   90.00
_cell.angle_gamma   90.00
#
_symmetry.space_group_name_H-M   'P 1'
#
loop_
_entity.id
_entity.type
_entity.pdbx_description
1 polymer ?
#
loop_
_entity_poly.entity_id
_entity_poly.type
_entity_poly.pdbx_seq_one_letter_code
_entity_poly.pdbx_strand_id
1 'polypeptide(L)'
;FDYYINTEQFKEAALILSQVNFESSSYVIQPLEIANIFIKCAECSLEDDETVDAEVYVNRASQYMNDITDRHLQLRYRVTSARVLDANRKFLEASLRYYDLSITTDTEIVQDDLLELLGKAITCVILAKAGPQRTRILAQINKDDRLGQLEQLPKYSIHSNVLNKMSNEQLLRKDELNQFIESLAPHQKAMTSEGFTIPEKAVIEHNLIAISKIYENIRFDQLAVLLGMNESKAEKVSAKMIIEERLKAVIDQSENLLIFEDDNEQLYRW
;
A
#
# COMPACT_ATOMS: atom_id res chain seq x y z
N PHE A 1 19.85 23.27 10.40
CA PHE A 1 19.20 22.01 10.07
C PHE A 1 19.40 20.98 11.18
N ASP A 2 20.62 20.52 11.42
CA ASP A 2 20.87 19.43 12.39
C ASP A 2 20.38 19.73 13.82
N TYR A 3 20.48 20.99 14.25
CA TYR A 3 19.88 21.43 15.52
C TYR A 3 18.39 21.13 15.60
N TYR A 4 17.62 21.46 14.56
CA TYR A 4 16.17 21.28 14.51
C TYR A 4 15.78 19.80 14.44
N ILE A 5 16.52 18.99 13.68
CA ILE A 5 16.34 17.53 13.65
C ILE A 5 16.53 16.92 15.04
N ASN A 6 17.58 17.34 15.76
CA ASN A 6 17.88 16.82 17.11
C ASN A 6 16.84 17.25 18.16
N THR A 7 16.06 18.30 17.90
CA THR A 7 14.98 18.76 18.77
C THR A 7 13.59 18.34 18.27
N GLU A 8 13.50 17.41 17.32
CA GLU A 8 12.25 16.92 16.72
C GLU A 8 11.38 18.04 16.11
N GLN A 9 12.03 19.09 15.60
CA GLN A 9 11.40 20.23 14.92
C GLN A 9 11.56 20.06 13.40
N PHE A 10 10.85 19.09 12.83
CA PHE A 10 11.05 18.69 11.43
C PHE A 10 10.54 19.75 10.45
N LYS A 11 9.42 20.40 10.74
CA LYS A 11 8.87 21.52 9.95
C LYS A 11 9.85 22.68 9.82
N GLU A 12 10.44 23.11 10.92
CA GLU A 12 11.45 24.17 10.95
C GLU A 12 12.72 23.74 10.20
N ALA A 13 13.11 22.47 10.34
CA ALA A 13 14.25 21.91 9.61
C ALA A 13 14.03 21.97 8.09
N ALA A 14 12.85 21.56 7.60
CA ALA A 14 12.47 21.62 6.19
C ALA A 14 12.39 23.06 5.67
N LEU A 15 11.81 23.98 6.44
CA LEU A 15 11.67 25.39 6.08
C LEU A 15 13.03 26.07 5.88
N ILE A 16 14.01 25.80 6.73
CA ILE A 16 15.35 26.38 6.60
C ILE A 16 16.04 25.88 5.33
N LEU A 17 15.89 24.59 5.02
CA LEU A 17 16.48 24.00 3.83
C LEU A 17 15.78 24.44 2.53
N SER A 18 14.47 24.64 2.55
CA SER A 18 13.72 25.07 1.37
C SER A 18 13.98 26.52 0.96
N GLN A 19 14.52 27.33 1.87
CA GLN A 19 14.88 28.74 1.62
C GLN A 19 16.27 28.91 0.97
N VAL A 20 17.03 27.84 0.76
CA VAL A 20 18.33 27.92 0.08
C VAL A 20 18.13 28.42 -1.35
N ASN A 21 18.82 29.53 -1.70
CA ASN A 21 18.79 30.07 -3.04
C ASN A 21 19.73 29.27 -3.96
N PHE A 22 19.14 28.43 -4.81
CA PHE A 22 19.88 27.59 -5.77
C PHE A 22 20.48 28.37 -6.94
N GLU A 23 20.05 29.60 -7.18
CA GLU A 23 20.47 30.46 -8.31
C GLU A 23 21.46 31.56 -7.91
N SER A 24 22.15 31.37 -6.77
CA SER A 24 23.09 32.39 -6.29
C SER A 24 24.21 32.64 -7.30
N SER A 25 24.44 33.92 -7.65
CA SER A 25 25.43 34.32 -8.67
C SER A 25 26.90 34.04 -8.27
N SER A 26 27.14 33.73 -7.00
CA SER A 26 28.49 33.58 -6.43
C SER A 26 28.95 32.13 -6.30
N TYR A 27 28.02 31.16 -6.28
CA TYR A 27 28.33 29.73 -6.16
C TYR A 27 27.30 28.88 -6.88
N VAL A 28 27.75 28.04 -7.81
CA VAL A 28 26.91 27.06 -8.52
C VAL A 28 26.82 25.80 -7.67
N ILE A 29 25.63 25.55 -7.11
CA ILE A 29 25.34 24.35 -6.31
C ILE A 29 25.24 23.14 -7.24
N GLN A 30 25.90 22.04 -6.89
CA GLN A 30 25.91 20.83 -7.70
C GLN A 30 24.54 20.13 -7.66
N PRO A 31 24.08 19.49 -8.76
CA PRO A 31 22.80 18.76 -8.78
C PRO A 31 22.62 17.77 -7.63
N LEU A 32 23.71 17.11 -7.22
CA LEU A 32 23.75 16.19 -6.08
C LEU A 32 23.38 16.88 -4.76
N GLU A 33 23.89 18.09 -4.52
CA GLU A 33 23.60 18.86 -3.31
C GLU A 33 22.14 19.33 -3.29
N ILE A 34 21.62 19.77 -4.44
CA ILE A 34 20.22 20.20 -4.61
C ILE A 34 19.27 19.02 -4.32
N ALA A 35 19.50 17.87 -4.94
CA ALA A 35 18.68 16.69 -4.72
C ALA A 35 18.70 16.24 -3.26
N ASN A 36 19.88 16.24 -2.62
CA ASN A 36 20.02 15.89 -1.21
C ASN A 36 19.22 16.83 -0.29
N ILE A 37 19.19 18.13 -0.60
CA ILE A 37 18.36 19.10 0.14
C ILE A 37 16.88 18.77 0.00
N PHE A 38 16.39 18.54 -1.22
CA PHE A 38 14.98 18.19 -1.43
C PHE A 38 14.59 16.87 -0.79
N ILE A 39 15.46 15.85 -0.83
CA ILE A 39 15.21 14.56 -0.15
C ILE A 39 15.10 14.76 1.37
N LYS A 40 15.99 15.55 1.98
CA LYS A 40 15.91 15.90 3.40
C LYS A 40 14.62 16.63 3.75
N CYS A 41 14.19 17.59 2.92
CA CYS A 41 12.92 18.27 3.13
C CYS A 41 11.74 17.29 3.07
N ALA A 42 11.73 16.38 2.09
CA ALA A 42 10.69 15.36 1.98
C ALA A 42 10.63 14.43 3.19
N GLU A 43 11.78 13.99 3.70
CA GLU A 43 11.85 13.16 4.91
C GLU A 43 11.33 13.91 6.14
N CYS A 44 11.73 15.16 6.32
CA CYS A 44 11.22 15.99 7.42
C CYS A 44 9.69 16.17 7.34
N SER A 45 9.17 16.45 6.14
CA SER A 45 7.73 16.55 5.92
C SER A 45 6.99 15.23 6.22
N LEU A 46 7.60 14.07 5.98
CA LEU A 46 7.02 12.78 6.34
C LEU A 46 6.97 12.54 7.84
N GLU A 47 7.98 12.99 8.61
CA GLU A 47 7.98 12.84 10.07
C GLU A 47 6.87 13.69 10.74
N ASP A 48 6.45 14.79 10.10
CA ASP A 48 5.34 15.64 10.57
C ASP A 48 3.98 15.32 9.91
N ASP A 49 3.86 14.18 9.21
CA ASP A 49 2.65 13.77 8.47
C ASP A 49 2.17 14.76 7.37
N GLU A 50 3.03 15.69 6.93
CA GLU A 50 2.76 16.69 5.87
C GLU A 50 2.99 16.06 4.47
N THR A 51 2.14 15.10 4.09
CA THR A 51 2.36 14.25 2.91
C THR A 51 2.34 15.00 1.56
N VAL A 52 1.61 16.11 1.49
CA VAL A 52 1.54 16.98 0.30
C VAL A 52 2.87 17.65 0.05
N ASP A 53 3.48 18.24 1.10
CA ASP A 53 4.77 18.88 0.99
C ASP A 53 5.87 17.87 0.66
N ALA A 54 5.81 16.67 1.27
CA ALA A 54 6.74 15.60 0.97
C ALA A 54 6.71 15.19 -0.51
N GLU A 55 5.52 15.11 -1.13
CA GLU A 55 5.37 14.83 -2.55
C GLU A 55 5.94 15.94 -3.43
N VAL A 56 5.73 17.21 -3.08
CA VAL A 56 6.33 18.35 -3.79
C VAL A 56 7.85 18.24 -3.77
N TYR A 57 8.46 17.97 -2.63
CA TYR A 57 9.91 17.87 -2.51
C TYR A 57 10.50 16.64 -3.22
N VAL A 58 9.87 15.47 -3.14
CA VAL A 58 10.30 14.29 -3.91
C VAL A 58 10.24 14.56 -5.42
N ASN A 59 9.18 15.22 -5.90
CA ASN A 59 9.06 15.56 -7.32
C ASN A 59 10.14 16.56 -7.77
N ARG A 60 10.51 17.52 -6.92
CA ARG A 60 11.64 18.43 -7.20
C ARG A 60 12.98 17.68 -7.23
N ALA A 61 13.22 16.78 -6.28
CA ALA A 61 14.42 15.94 -6.28
C ALA A 61 14.53 15.11 -7.57
N SER A 62 13.41 14.56 -8.05
CA SER A 62 13.37 13.69 -9.25
C SER A 62 14.00 14.31 -10.49
N GLN A 63 13.96 15.64 -10.63
CA GLN A 63 14.48 16.39 -11.78
C GLN A 63 16.00 16.28 -11.94
N TYR A 64 16.70 15.99 -10.83
CA TYR A 64 18.17 15.92 -10.78
C TYR A 64 18.68 14.47 -10.70
N MET A 65 17.81 13.50 -10.40
CA MET A 65 18.24 12.13 -10.08
C MET A 65 18.88 11.38 -11.26
N ASN A 66 18.55 11.75 -12.50
CA ASN A 66 19.15 11.13 -13.69
C ASN A 66 20.63 11.49 -13.85
N ASP A 67 21.06 12.64 -13.33
CA ASP A 67 22.43 13.15 -13.45
C ASP A 67 23.32 12.75 -12.26
N ILE A 68 22.73 12.13 -11.24
CA ILE A 68 23.41 11.75 -10.00
C ILE A 68 23.88 10.30 -10.11
N THR A 69 25.18 10.08 -9.95
CA THR A 69 25.80 8.74 -9.91
C THR A 69 25.96 8.20 -8.49
N ASP A 70 25.75 9.04 -7.46
CA ASP A 70 25.90 8.63 -6.07
C ASP A 70 24.83 7.60 -5.66
N ARG A 71 25.28 6.38 -5.41
CA ARG A 71 24.39 5.22 -5.20
C ARG A 71 23.59 5.34 -3.90
N HIS A 72 24.22 5.86 -2.85
CA HIS A 72 23.58 6.05 -1.56
C HIS A 72 22.43 7.06 -1.66
N LEU A 73 22.63 8.20 -2.33
CA LEU A 73 21.59 9.19 -2.56
C LEU A 73 20.47 8.67 -3.47
N GLN A 74 20.80 7.89 -4.51
CA GLN A 74 19.80 7.22 -5.34
C GLN A 74 18.91 6.26 -4.53
N LEU A 75 19.50 5.46 -3.65
CA LEU A 75 18.75 4.55 -2.78
C LEU A 75 17.87 5.32 -1.79
N ARG A 76 18.44 6.33 -1.10
CA ARG A 76 17.68 7.20 -0.18
C ARG A 76 16.49 7.86 -0.88
N TYR A 77 16.70 8.41 -2.07
CA TYR A 77 15.61 8.97 -2.90
C TYR A 77 14.52 7.93 -3.19
N ARG A 78 14.89 6.73 -3.64
CA ARG A 78 13.91 5.68 -3.98
C ARG A 78 13.11 5.23 -2.76
N VAL A 79 13.74 5.08 -1.59
CA VAL A 79 13.07 4.73 -0.34
C VAL A 79 12.12 5.86 0.08
N THR A 80 12.59 7.11 0.09
CA THR A 80 11.76 8.27 0.44
C THR A 80 10.59 8.47 -0.52
N SER A 81 10.80 8.25 -1.83
CA SER A 81 9.73 8.26 -2.83
C SER A 81 8.69 7.18 -2.55
N ALA A 82 9.09 5.95 -2.20
CA ALA A 82 8.16 4.89 -1.82
C ALA A 82 7.37 5.22 -0.55
N ARG A 83 8.02 5.84 0.45
CA ARG A 83 7.37 6.32 1.69
C ARG A 83 6.31 7.39 1.40
N VAL A 84 6.59 8.33 0.50
CA VAL A 84 5.62 9.35 0.07
C VAL A 84 4.41 8.72 -0.60
N LEU A 85 4.61 7.72 -1.48
CA LEU A 85 3.49 7.02 -2.14
C LEU A 85 2.60 6.29 -1.12
N ASP A 86 3.21 5.60 -0.15
CA ASP A 86 2.51 4.93 0.96
C ASP A 86 1.71 5.92 1.81
N ALA A 87 2.34 7.03 2.23
CA ALA A 87 1.71 8.10 3.00
C ALA A 87 0.53 8.75 2.24
N ASN A 88 0.66 8.93 0.93
CA ASN A 88 -0.39 9.42 0.05
C ASN A 88 -1.42 8.36 -0.35
N ARG A 89 -1.38 7.16 0.25
CA ARG A 89 -2.32 6.05 0.00
C ARG A 89 -2.31 5.54 -1.45
N LYS A 90 -1.24 5.83 -2.20
CA LYS A 90 -0.95 5.25 -3.52
C LYS A 90 -0.32 3.87 -3.34
N PHE A 91 -1.03 2.99 -2.61
CA PHE A 91 -0.46 1.75 -2.09
C PHE A 91 0.04 0.78 -3.16
N LEU A 92 -0.64 0.69 -4.30
CA LEU A 92 -0.21 -0.20 -5.38
C LEU A 92 1.15 0.21 -5.95
N GLU A 93 1.35 1.52 -6.16
CA GLU A 93 2.61 2.09 -6.64
C GLU A 93 3.69 1.98 -5.57
N ALA A 94 3.36 2.27 -4.30
CA ALA A 94 4.28 2.11 -3.18
C ALA A 94 4.77 0.66 -3.05
N SER A 95 3.87 -0.32 -3.17
CA SER A 95 4.20 -1.74 -3.11
C SER A 95 5.23 -2.14 -4.16
N LEU A 96 5.01 -1.75 -5.43
CA LEU A 96 5.95 -2.00 -6.51
C LEU A 96 7.33 -1.42 -6.20
N ARG A 97 7.39 -0.16 -5.76
CA ARG A 97 8.66 0.52 -5.43
C ARG A 97 9.39 -0.17 -4.27
N TYR A 98 8.67 -0.53 -3.21
CA TYR A 98 9.25 -1.24 -2.07
C TYR A 98 9.73 -2.65 -2.46
N TYR A 99 8.96 -3.37 -3.27
CA TYR A 99 9.34 -4.70 -3.73
C TYR A 99 10.59 -4.65 -4.62
N ASP A 100 10.63 -3.73 -5.58
CA ASP A 100 11.80 -3.49 -6.45
C ASP A 100 13.05 -3.14 -5.64
N LEU A 101 12.91 -2.39 -4.55
CA LEU A 101 14.00 -2.09 -3.63
C LEU A 101 14.44 -3.33 -2.85
N SER A 102 13.49 -4.13 -2.36
CA SER A 102 13.76 -5.34 -1.57
C SER A 102 14.59 -6.39 -2.32
N ILE A 103 14.50 -6.45 -3.65
CA ILE A 103 15.21 -7.45 -4.47
C ILE A 103 16.55 -6.93 -5.04
N THR A 104 16.97 -5.74 -4.61
CA THR A 104 18.23 -5.15 -5.07
C THR A 104 19.41 -6.00 -4.60
N THR A 105 20.36 -6.27 -5.49
CA THR A 105 21.56 -7.11 -5.22
C THR A 105 22.75 -6.31 -4.70
N ASP A 106 22.49 -5.16 -4.06
CA ASP A 106 23.55 -4.30 -3.56
C ASP A 106 24.09 -4.85 -2.24
N THR A 107 25.35 -5.27 -2.25
CA THR A 107 26.00 -5.94 -1.12
C THR A 107 26.23 -5.03 0.08
N GLU A 108 26.12 -3.71 -0.11
CA GLU A 108 26.27 -2.74 0.98
C GLU A 108 24.99 -2.61 1.82
N ILE A 109 23.85 -3.11 1.33
CA ILE A 109 22.57 -3.04 2.04
C ILE A 109 22.45 -4.22 3.01
N VAL A 110 22.08 -3.92 4.26
CA VAL A 110 21.86 -4.93 5.29
C VAL A 110 20.62 -5.77 4.93
N GLN A 111 20.71 -7.10 5.11
CA GLN A 111 19.61 -8.01 4.78
C GLN A 111 18.31 -7.68 5.51
N ASP A 112 18.39 -7.23 6.77
CA ASP A 112 17.25 -6.83 7.57
C ASP A 112 16.50 -5.62 6.96
N ASP A 113 17.22 -4.67 6.34
CA ASP A 113 16.61 -3.52 5.65
C ASP A 113 15.86 -3.98 4.39
N LEU A 114 16.41 -4.94 3.64
CA LEU A 114 15.72 -5.53 2.49
C LEU A 114 14.45 -6.27 2.91
N LEU A 115 14.48 -6.93 4.08
CA LEU A 115 13.34 -7.63 4.63
C LEU A 115 12.26 -6.66 5.13
N GLU A 116 12.66 -5.54 5.75
CA GLU A 116 11.76 -4.43 6.12
C GLU A 116 11.07 -3.85 4.87
N LEU A 117 11.81 -3.65 3.77
CA LEU A 117 11.25 -3.20 2.49
C LEU A 117 10.25 -4.21 1.90
N LEU A 118 10.55 -5.51 1.98
CA LEU A 118 9.60 -6.57 1.58
C LEU A 118 8.33 -6.52 2.43
N GLY A 119 8.46 -6.35 3.76
CA GLY A 119 7.34 -6.19 4.67
C GLY A 119 6.43 -5.02 4.25
N LYS A 120 7.02 -3.84 4.01
CA LYS A 120 6.30 -2.65 3.52
C LYS A 120 5.62 -2.89 2.17
N ALA A 121 6.27 -3.61 1.26
CA ALA A 121 5.69 -3.96 -0.03
C ALA A 121 4.41 -4.81 0.13
N ILE A 122 4.46 -5.80 1.03
CA ILE A 122 3.34 -6.69 1.33
C ILE A 122 2.21 -5.92 2.02
N THR A 123 2.54 -5.07 3.01
CA THR A 123 1.55 -4.19 3.65
C THR A 123 0.81 -3.36 2.60
N CYS A 124 1.54 -2.70 1.71
CA CYS A 124 0.96 -1.84 0.68
C CYS A 124 0.10 -2.63 -0.32
N VAL A 125 0.54 -3.80 -0.83
CA VAL A 125 -0.29 -4.57 -1.78
C VAL A 125 -1.57 -5.08 -1.12
N ILE A 126 -1.52 -5.46 0.16
CA ILE A 126 -2.72 -5.90 0.90
C ILE A 126 -3.72 -4.73 1.03
N LEU A 127 -3.25 -3.52 1.34
CA LEU A 127 -4.09 -2.32 1.49
C LEU A 127 -4.58 -1.73 0.16
N ALA A 128 -3.94 -2.07 -0.97
CA ALA A 128 -4.32 -1.56 -2.28
C ALA A 128 -5.75 -1.99 -2.68
N LYS A 129 -6.41 -1.15 -3.49
CA LYS A 129 -7.75 -1.45 -4.05
C LYS A 129 -7.73 -2.75 -4.85
N ALA A 130 -8.76 -3.58 -4.69
CA ALA A 130 -8.89 -4.83 -5.44
C ALA A 130 -8.94 -4.57 -6.96
N GLY A 131 -8.26 -5.40 -7.74
CA GLY A 131 -8.24 -5.32 -9.21
C GLY A 131 -7.14 -6.16 -9.85
N PRO A 132 -7.13 -6.31 -11.18
CA PRO A 132 -6.25 -7.26 -11.88
C PRO A 132 -4.75 -7.00 -11.66
N GLN A 133 -4.34 -5.73 -11.58
CA GLN A 133 -2.94 -5.38 -11.32
C GLN A 133 -2.50 -5.81 -9.91
N ARG A 134 -3.34 -5.55 -8.90
CA ARG A 134 -3.08 -5.99 -7.52
C ARG A 134 -2.97 -7.51 -7.43
N THR A 135 -3.88 -8.25 -8.08
CA THR A 135 -3.84 -9.73 -8.09
C THR A 135 -2.52 -10.27 -8.66
N ARG A 136 -2.00 -9.66 -9.74
CA ARG A 136 -0.70 -10.05 -10.32
C ARG A 136 0.45 -9.81 -9.34
N ILE A 137 0.46 -8.66 -8.68
CA ILE A 137 1.52 -8.30 -7.71
C ILE A 137 1.45 -9.22 -6.50
N LEU A 138 0.25 -9.51 -5.96
CA LEU A 138 0.08 -10.50 -4.89
C LEU A 138 0.69 -11.85 -5.29
N ALA A 139 0.34 -12.36 -6.47
CA ALA A 139 0.84 -13.65 -6.96
C ALA A 139 2.36 -13.66 -7.22
N GLN A 140 2.95 -12.51 -7.55
CA GLN A 140 4.40 -12.36 -7.69
C GLN A 140 5.08 -12.40 -6.32
N ILE A 141 4.64 -11.57 -5.37
CA ILE A 141 5.25 -11.48 -4.04
C ILE A 141 5.03 -12.77 -3.25
N ASN A 142 3.90 -13.47 -3.45
CA ASN A 142 3.60 -14.73 -2.76
C ASN A 142 4.54 -15.89 -3.11
N LYS A 143 5.39 -15.73 -4.14
CA LYS A 143 6.42 -16.70 -4.53
C LYS A 143 7.81 -16.34 -3.99
N ASP A 144 7.93 -15.27 -3.21
CA ASP A 144 9.21 -14.85 -2.65
C ASP A 144 9.63 -15.78 -1.51
N ASP A 145 10.77 -16.45 -1.66
CA ASP A 145 11.26 -17.43 -0.68
C ASP A 145 11.58 -16.80 0.70
N ARG A 146 11.71 -15.47 0.77
CA ARG A 146 12.03 -14.74 2.00
C ARG A 146 10.82 -14.54 2.92
N LEU A 147 9.61 -14.91 2.49
CA LEU A 147 8.39 -14.78 3.32
C LEU A 147 8.53 -15.49 4.67
N GLY A 148 9.20 -16.64 4.72
CA GLY A 148 9.44 -17.36 5.97
C GLY A 148 10.40 -16.64 6.93
N GLN A 149 11.31 -15.80 6.43
CA GLN A 149 12.18 -14.95 7.25
C GLN A 149 11.37 -13.76 7.80
N LEU A 150 10.50 -13.19 6.97
CA LEU A 150 9.65 -12.06 7.33
C LEU A 150 8.70 -12.41 8.49
N GLU A 151 8.16 -13.62 8.51
CA GLU A 151 7.28 -14.12 9.59
C GLU A 151 7.97 -14.15 10.97
N GLN A 152 9.31 -14.22 11.01
CA GLN A 152 10.07 -14.21 12.27
C GLN A 152 10.12 -12.82 12.90
N LEU A 153 9.86 -11.76 12.13
CA LEU A 153 9.80 -10.40 12.64
C LEU A 153 8.42 -10.16 13.27
N PRO A 154 8.32 -9.79 14.57
CA PRO A 154 7.04 -9.61 15.25
C PRO A 154 6.08 -8.68 14.49
N LYS A 155 6.62 -7.59 13.92
CA LYS A 155 5.90 -6.61 13.11
C LYS A 155 5.22 -7.21 11.87
N TYR A 156 5.79 -8.26 11.27
CA TYR A 156 5.28 -8.85 10.03
C TYR A 156 4.80 -10.30 10.15
N SER A 157 4.72 -10.82 11.36
CA SER A 157 4.34 -12.21 11.66
C SER A 157 3.09 -12.73 10.94
N ILE A 158 2.07 -11.88 10.74
CA ILE A 158 0.81 -12.27 10.06
C ILE A 158 0.81 -12.00 8.54
N HIS A 159 1.78 -11.27 8.00
CA HIS A 159 1.73 -10.72 6.64
C HIS A 159 1.74 -11.80 5.57
N SER A 160 2.56 -12.84 5.73
CA SER A 160 2.64 -13.94 4.78
C SER A 160 1.35 -14.78 4.75
N ASN A 161 0.69 -15.02 5.89
CA ASN A 161 -0.64 -15.67 5.91
C ASN A 161 -1.67 -14.82 5.15
N VAL A 162 -1.77 -13.52 5.48
CA VAL A 162 -2.72 -12.61 4.81
C VAL A 162 -2.43 -12.54 3.31
N LEU A 163 -1.16 -12.43 2.91
CA LEU A 163 -0.73 -12.44 1.52
C LEU A 163 -1.14 -13.73 0.80
N ASN A 164 -0.87 -14.89 1.40
CA ASN A 164 -1.23 -16.19 0.84
C ASN A 164 -2.74 -16.31 0.62
N LYS A 165 -3.56 -15.92 1.60
CA LYS A 165 -5.02 -15.94 1.47
C LYS A 165 -5.51 -14.96 0.43
N MET A 166 -4.95 -13.75 0.42
CA MET A 166 -5.28 -12.73 -0.57
C MET A 166 -4.94 -13.17 -2.00
N SER A 167 -3.76 -13.77 -2.19
CA SER A 167 -3.29 -14.27 -3.48
C SER A 167 -4.08 -15.47 -3.99
N ASN A 168 -4.55 -16.34 -3.09
CA ASN A 168 -5.34 -17.54 -3.44
C ASN A 168 -6.85 -17.30 -3.37
N GLU A 169 -7.28 -16.05 -3.18
CA GLU A 169 -8.69 -15.67 -3.11
C GLU A 169 -9.48 -16.46 -2.06
N GLN A 170 -8.84 -16.66 -0.91
CA GLN A 170 -9.42 -17.31 0.26
C GLN A 170 -9.97 -16.26 1.24
N LEU A 171 -10.98 -16.65 2.01
CA LEU A 171 -11.57 -15.81 3.05
C LEU A 171 -10.55 -15.48 4.14
N LEU A 172 -10.40 -14.18 4.42
CA LEU A 172 -9.66 -13.67 5.55
C LEU A 172 -10.60 -13.49 6.74
N ARG A 173 -10.25 -14.09 7.89
CA ARG A 173 -11.08 -14.04 9.10
C ARG A 173 -10.83 -12.75 9.88
N LYS A 174 -11.77 -12.44 10.79
CA LYS A 174 -11.74 -11.21 11.60
C LYS A 174 -10.53 -11.14 12.54
N ASP A 175 -10.14 -12.27 13.13
CA ASP A 175 -8.96 -12.39 13.99
C ASP A 175 -7.66 -12.09 13.22
N GLU A 176 -7.54 -12.62 11.99
CA GLU A 176 -6.40 -12.35 11.11
C GLU A 176 -6.34 -10.88 10.69
N LEU A 177 -7.49 -10.30 10.37
CA LEU A 177 -7.60 -8.86 10.06
C LEU A 177 -7.19 -8.00 11.26
N ASN A 178 -7.63 -8.34 12.48
CA ASN A 178 -7.28 -7.58 13.67
C ASN A 178 -5.77 -7.61 13.94
N GLN A 179 -5.13 -8.79 13.84
CA GLN A 179 -3.68 -8.93 13.97
C GLN A 179 -2.94 -8.12 12.90
N PHE A 180 -3.47 -8.12 11.66
CA PHE A 180 -2.91 -7.29 10.60
C PHE A 180 -3.02 -5.79 10.93
N ILE A 181 -4.18 -5.31 11.38
CA ILE A 181 -4.40 -3.90 11.76
C ILE A 181 -3.46 -3.44 12.88
N GLU A 182 -3.19 -4.30 13.86
CA GLU A 182 -2.26 -4.02 14.96
C GLU A 182 -0.85 -3.72 14.46
N SER A 183 -0.41 -4.36 13.36
CA SER A 183 0.90 -4.14 12.76
C SER A 183 1.04 -2.87 11.90
N LEU A 184 -0.08 -2.22 11.55
CA LEU A 184 -0.08 -1.09 10.61
C LEU A 184 0.33 0.25 11.25
N ALA A 185 0.86 1.14 10.41
CA ALA A 185 1.10 2.53 10.79
C ALA A 185 -0.22 3.33 10.94
N PRO A 186 -0.23 4.46 11.66
CA PRO A 186 -1.43 5.28 11.84
C PRO A 186 -2.08 5.75 10.53
N HIS A 187 -1.28 6.22 9.55
CA HIS A 187 -1.80 6.71 8.26
C HIS A 187 -2.49 5.61 7.44
N GLN A 188 -2.04 4.36 7.59
CA GLN A 188 -2.62 3.17 6.95
C GLN A 188 -3.95 2.75 7.58
N LYS A 189 -4.28 3.25 8.77
CA LYS A 189 -5.54 2.98 9.49
C LYS A 189 -6.60 4.07 9.29
N ALA A 190 -6.36 5.03 8.39
CA ALA A 190 -7.27 6.14 8.16
C ALA A 190 -8.67 5.66 7.76
N MET A 191 -9.69 6.43 8.17
CA MET A 191 -11.07 6.17 7.80
C MET A 191 -11.34 6.66 6.37
N THR A 192 -12.02 5.81 5.61
CA THR A 192 -12.52 6.11 4.27
C THR A 192 -13.83 6.91 4.36
N SER A 193 -14.25 7.52 3.25
CA SER A 193 -15.54 8.23 3.17
C SER A 193 -16.76 7.35 3.46
N GLU A 194 -16.60 6.02 3.42
CA GLU A 194 -17.65 5.04 3.63
C GLU A 194 -17.77 4.58 5.10
N GLY A 195 -16.94 5.12 6.00
CA GLY A 195 -16.96 4.77 7.43
C GLY A 195 -16.31 3.43 7.76
N PHE A 196 -15.43 2.93 6.88
CA PHE A 196 -14.51 1.83 7.15
C PHE A 196 -13.08 2.36 7.22
N THR A 197 -12.22 1.74 8.02
CA THR A 197 -10.77 1.93 7.88
C THR A 197 -10.30 1.36 6.53
N ILE A 198 -9.17 1.86 6.01
CA ILE A 198 -8.53 1.33 4.80
C ILE A 198 -8.37 -0.22 4.84
N PRO A 199 -7.78 -0.84 5.89
CA PRO A 199 -7.62 -2.29 5.94
C PRO A 199 -8.95 -3.05 5.99
N GLU A 200 -9.95 -2.56 6.73
CA GLU A 200 -11.27 -3.19 6.75
C GLU A 200 -11.88 -3.20 5.34
N LYS A 201 -11.84 -2.06 4.65
CA LYS A 201 -12.37 -1.95 3.29
C LYS A 201 -11.66 -2.92 2.34
N ALA A 202 -10.32 -2.99 2.38
CA ALA A 202 -9.56 -3.87 1.51
C ALA A 202 -9.93 -5.36 1.74
N VAL A 203 -10.12 -5.77 3.00
CA VAL A 203 -10.50 -7.14 3.35
C VAL A 203 -11.95 -7.45 2.98
N ILE A 204 -12.87 -6.52 3.18
CA ILE A 204 -14.27 -6.66 2.78
C ILE A 204 -14.37 -6.90 1.27
N GLU A 205 -13.74 -6.03 0.48
CA GLU A 205 -13.77 -6.14 -0.98
C GLU A 205 -13.14 -7.46 -1.47
N HIS A 206 -12.03 -7.86 -0.84
CA HIS A 206 -11.39 -9.15 -1.11
C HIS A 206 -12.29 -10.34 -0.77
N ASN A 207 -12.86 -10.37 0.44
CA ASN A 207 -13.71 -11.45 0.88
C ASN A 207 -14.96 -11.58 0.01
N LEU A 208 -15.49 -10.47 -0.52
CA LEU A 208 -16.63 -10.51 -1.44
C LEU A 208 -16.28 -11.22 -2.75
N ILE A 209 -15.08 -11.01 -3.30
CA ILE A 209 -14.57 -11.74 -4.47
C ILE A 209 -14.34 -13.22 -4.13
N ALA A 210 -13.79 -13.52 -2.95
CA ALA A 210 -13.61 -14.91 -2.52
C ALA A 210 -14.96 -15.64 -2.40
N ILE A 211 -16.00 -14.97 -1.89
CA ILE A 211 -17.37 -15.52 -1.79
C ILE A 211 -17.97 -15.78 -3.17
N SER A 212 -17.74 -14.90 -4.15
CA SER A 212 -18.27 -15.09 -5.52
C SER A 212 -17.72 -16.33 -6.22
N LYS A 213 -16.59 -16.88 -5.74
CA LYS A 213 -16.02 -18.14 -6.25
C LYS A 213 -16.58 -19.39 -5.59
N ILE A 214 -17.26 -19.25 -4.46
CA ILE A 214 -17.78 -20.36 -3.65
C ILE A 214 -19.28 -20.52 -3.85
N TYR A 215 -20.00 -19.42 -4.05
CA TYR A 215 -21.45 -19.37 -4.13
C TYR A 215 -21.90 -18.96 -5.53
N GLU A 216 -22.96 -19.59 -6.03
CA GLU A 216 -23.69 -19.09 -7.21
C GLU A 216 -24.56 -17.88 -6.84
N ASN A 217 -25.16 -17.91 -5.65
CA ASN A 217 -25.93 -16.81 -5.08
C ASN A 217 -25.90 -16.86 -3.55
N ILE A 218 -26.16 -15.73 -2.90
CA ILE A 218 -26.17 -15.60 -1.44
C ILE A 218 -27.16 -14.51 -1.00
N ARG A 219 -27.88 -14.74 0.10
CA ARG A 219 -28.75 -13.72 0.71
C ARG A 219 -27.91 -12.67 1.44
N PHE A 220 -28.35 -11.41 1.43
CA PHE A 220 -27.56 -10.33 2.03
C PHE A 220 -27.39 -10.45 3.55
N ASP A 221 -28.33 -11.08 4.26
CA ASP A 221 -28.21 -11.36 5.69
C ASP A 221 -27.03 -12.31 5.99
N GLN A 222 -26.89 -13.37 5.21
CA GLN A 222 -25.77 -14.32 5.29
C GLN A 222 -24.45 -13.70 4.82
N LEU A 223 -24.49 -12.94 3.73
CA LEU A 223 -23.32 -12.22 3.22
C LEU A 223 -22.77 -11.24 4.27
N ALA A 224 -23.65 -10.51 4.95
CA ALA A 224 -23.28 -9.57 6.00
C ALA A 224 -22.58 -10.26 7.18
N VAL A 225 -23.04 -11.45 7.58
CA VAL A 225 -22.38 -12.27 8.61
C VAL A 225 -20.97 -12.68 8.18
N LEU A 226 -20.80 -13.15 6.94
CA LEU A 226 -19.49 -13.56 6.40
C LEU A 226 -18.51 -12.38 6.29
N LEU A 227 -18.99 -11.19 5.94
CA LEU A 227 -18.19 -9.98 5.83
C LEU A 227 -18.01 -9.24 7.18
N GLY A 228 -18.70 -9.68 8.24
CA GLY A 228 -18.63 -9.06 9.56
C GLY A 228 -19.23 -7.65 9.62
N MET A 229 -20.26 -7.37 8.85
CA MET A 229 -20.94 -6.07 8.79
C MET A 229 -22.47 -6.21 8.82
N ASN A 230 -23.19 -5.10 8.60
CA ASN A 230 -24.65 -5.14 8.47
C ASN A 230 -25.08 -5.30 7.01
N GLU A 231 -26.31 -5.75 6.83
CA GLU A 231 -26.93 -6.05 5.53
C GLU A 231 -26.91 -4.87 4.56
N SER A 232 -27.35 -3.69 5.02
CA SER A 232 -27.37 -2.47 4.19
C SER A 232 -25.97 -2.06 3.72
N LYS A 233 -24.94 -2.26 4.53
CA LYS A 233 -23.55 -2.00 4.15
C LYS A 233 -23.05 -3.06 3.16
N ALA A 234 -23.40 -4.33 3.35
CA ALA A 234 -23.02 -5.40 2.43
C ALA A 234 -23.58 -5.13 1.02
N GLU A 235 -24.87 -4.80 0.92
CA GLU A 235 -25.51 -4.45 -0.35
C GLU A 235 -24.84 -3.26 -1.03
N LYS A 236 -24.56 -2.17 -0.29
CA LYS A 236 -23.89 -0.98 -0.83
C LYS A 236 -22.49 -1.28 -1.36
N VAL A 237 -21.72 -2.09 -0.65
CA VAL A 237 -20.37 -2.48 -1.09
C VAL A 237 -20.45 -3.36 -2.34
N SER A 238 -21.34 -4.35 -2.35
CA SER A 238 -21.58 -5.20 -3.53
C SER A 238 -21.99 -4.38 -4.74
N ALA A 239 -22.97 -3.48 -4.61
CA ALA A 239 -23.43 -2.60 -5.68
C ALA A 239 -22.28 -1.76 -6.24
N LYS A 240 -21.45 -1.19 -5.36
CA LYS A 240 -20.29 -0.41 -5.79
C LYS A 240 -19.26 -1.26 -6.55
N MET A 241 -18.97 -2.47 -6.09
CA MET A 241 -18.03 -3.36 -6.77
C MET A 241 -18.54 -3.82 -8.14
N ILE A 242 -19.86 -4.00 -8.28
CA ILE A 242 -20.51 -4.28 -9.58
C ILE A 242 -20.39 -3.09 -10.52
N ILE A 243 -20.74 -1.88 -10.06
CA ILE A 243 -20.66 -0.64 -10.87
C ILE A 243 -19.22 -0.37 -11.34
N GLU A 244 -18.24 -0.66 -10.49
CA GLU A 244 -16.81 -0.50 -10.82
C GLU A 244 -16.25 -1.67 -11.66
N GLU A 245 -17.09 -2.61 -12.09
CA GLU A 245 -16.72 -3.80 -12.89
C GLU A 245 -15.68 -4.71 -12.22
N ARG A 246 -15.62 -4.67 -10.89
CA ARG A 246 -14.70 -5.50 -10.08
C ARG A 246 -15.34 -6.78 -9.55
N LEU A 247 -16.67 -6.83 -9.54
CA LEU A 247 -17.46 -8.00 -9.16
C LEU A 247 -18.50 -8.25 -10.24
N LYS A 248 -18.48 -9.45 -10.82
CA LYS A 248 -19.49 -9.89 -11.79
C LYS A 248 -20.66 -10.50 -11.03
N ALA A 249 -21.69 -9.71 -10.80
CA ALA A 249 -22.88 -10.12 -10.05
C ALA A 249 -24.07 -9.21 -10.35
N VAL A 250 -25.27 -9.71 -10.05
CA VAL A 250 -26.55 -8.99 -10.13
C VAL A 250 -27.22 -9.00 -8.76
N ILE A 251 -27.82 -7.87 -8.39
CA ILE A 251 -28.56 -7.70 -7.14
C ILE A 251 -30.06 -7.86 -7.42
N ASP A 252 -30.70 -8.83 -6.77
CA ASP A 252 -32.16 -8.97 -6.70
C ASP A 252 -32.65 -8.37 -5.39
N GLN A 253 -33.21 -7.16 -5.47
CA GLN A 253 -33.73 -6.45 -4.29
C GLN A 253 -35.07 -6.99 -3.79
N SER A 254 -35.85 -7.69 -4.62
CA SER A 254 -37.12 -8.29 -4.20
C SER A 254 -36.90 -9.51 -3.31
N GLU A 255 -35.97 -10.38 -3.70
CA GLU A 255 -35.63 -11.60 -2.97
C GLU A 255 -34.46 -11.41 -1.99
N ASN A 256 -33.86 -10.22 -1.97
CA ASN A 256 -32.72 -9.85 -1.14
C ASN A 256 -31.51 -10.79 -1.34
N LEU A 257 -31.20 -11.02 -2.62
CA LEU A 257 -30.16 -11.94 -3.09
C LEU A 257 -29.09 -11.21 -3.90
N LEU A 258 -27.85 -11.66 -3.73
CA LEU A 258 -26.73 -11.36 -4.62
C LEU A 258 -26.46 -12.61 -5.47
N ILE A 259 -26.57 -12.49 -6.78
CA ILE A 259 -26.38 -13.58 -7.74
C ILE A 259 -25.06 -13.34 -8.47
N PHE A 260 -24.12 -14.26 -8.35
CA PHE A 260 -22.81 -14.15 -8.99
C PHE A 260 -22.85 -14.72 -10.41
N GLU A 261 -22.15 -14.08 -11.33
CA GLU A 261 -22.02 -14.60 -12.70
C GLU A 261 -20.93 -15.68 -12.71
N ASP A 262 -21.25 -16.87 -13.24
CA ASP A 262 -20.25 -17.91 -13.48
C ASP A 262 -19.51 -17.57 -14.79
N ASP A 263 -18.18 -17.47 -14.75
CA ASP A 263 -17.34 -17.30 -15.95
C ASP A 263 -17.40 -18.54 -16.87
N ASN A 264 -18.04 -19.61 -16.42
CA ASN A 264 -18.21 -20.83 -17.19
C ASN A 264 -19.48 -20.74 -18.03
N GLU A 265 -19.31 -20.45 -19.33
CA GLU A 265 -20.28 -20.85 -20.35
C GLU A 265 -20.65 -22.32 -20.08
N GLN A 266 -21.88 -22.56 -19.61
CA GLN A 266 -22.38 -23.88 -19.21
C GLN A 266 -22.20 -24.95 -20.30
N LEU A 267 -22.02 -24.52 -21.56
CA LEU A 267 -21.72 -25.35 -22.72
C LEU A 267 -20.36 -26.08 -22.65
N TYR A 268 -19.37 -25.58 -21.91
CA TYR A 268 -18.05 -26.25 -21.79
C TYR A 268 -17.95 -27.25 -20.64
N ARG A 269 -18.97 -27.33 -19.76
CA ARG A 269 -19.00 -28.27 -18.62
C ARG A 269 -19.68 -29.61 -18.94
N TRP A 270 -20.17 -29.81 -20.16
CA TRP A 270 -20.79 -31.06 -20.63
C TRP A 270 -19.84 -31.88 -21.51
#